data_AF-A0A7V7QJR6-F1
#
_entry.id   AF-A0A7V7QJR6-F1
#
_cell.length_a   1.000
_cell.length_b   1.000
_cell.length_c   1.000
_cell.angle_alpha   90.00
_cell.angle_beta   90.00
_cell.angle_gamma   90.00
#
_symmetry.space_group_name_H-M   'P 1'
#
loop_
_entity.id
_entity.type
_entity.pdbx_description
1 polymer ?
#
loop_
_entity_poly.entity_id
_entity_poly.type
_entity_poly.pdbx_seq_one_letter_code
_entity_poly.pdbx_strand_id
1 'polypeptide(L)'
;MTDNITKRNIDYKKLGLRIKEVRTAQNLTQENLAERVGCFVSHISNIENSHTKASLNILLGIANALNTSIDYLLADQYRNSSLALDNEILRAVKDLDDEKKQKILKMIAII
;
A
#
# COMPACT_ATOMS: atom_id res chain seq x y z
N MET A 1 -29.12 -22.35 -9.00
CA MET A 1 -27.72 -22.61 -9.39
C MET A 1 -27.02 -21.27 -9.59
N THR A 2 -26.87 -20.49 -8.52
CA THR A 2 -26.24 -19.15 -8.56
C THR A 2 -25.86 -18.79 -7.13
N ASP A 3 -24.67 -19.18 -6.71
CA ASP A 3 -23.98 -18.62 -5.53
C ASP A 3 -22.55 -19.17 -5.51
N ASN A 4 -21.67 -18.62 -6.36
CA ASN A 4 -20.23 -18.71 -6.09
C ASN A 4 -19.32 -17.78 -6.93
N ILE A 5 -19.83 -16.65 -7.44
CA ILE A 5 -18.93 -15.56 -7.83
C ILE A 5 -18.51 -14.89 -6.52
N THR A 6 -17.48 -15.44 -5.89
CA THR A 6 -16.95 -14.98 -4.61
C THR A 6 -16.66 -13.48 -4.71
N LYS A 7 -17.41 -12.66 -3.98
CA LYS A 7 -17.27 -11.20 -3.90
C LYS A 7 -15.80 -10.82 -3.75
N ARG A 8 -15.19 -10.26 -4.81
CA ARG A 8 -13.86 -9.63 -4.76
C ARG A 8 -14.03 -8.23 -4.20
N ASN A 9 -14.02 -8.10 -2.88
CA ASN A 9 -14.17 -6.83 -2.19
C ASN A 9 -12.86 -6.43 -1.50
N ILE A 10 -12.50 -5.16 -1.62
CA ILE A 10 -11.43 -4.54 -0.83
C ILE A 10 -11.91 -4.42 0.62
N ASP A 11 -11.07 -4.87 1.55
CA ASP A 11 -11.18 -4.55 2.97
C ASP A 11 -10.66 -3.12 3.18
N TYR A 12 -11.59 -2.17 3.17
CA TYR A 12 -11.27 -0.75 3.36
C TYR A 12 -10.74 -0.44 4.75
N LYS A 13 -11.00 -1.30 5.75
CA LYS A 13 -10.46 -1.16 7.10
C LYS A 13 -8.96 -1.39 7.12
N LYS A 14 -8.51 -2.48 6.50
CA LYS A 14 -7.09 -2.76 6.32
C LYS A 14 -6.40 -1.71 5.46
N LEU A 15 -7.04 -1.29 4.37
CA LEU A 15 -6.50 -0.26 3.48
C LEU A 15 -6.29 1.07 4.22
N GLY A 16 -7.29 1.56 4.95
CA GLY A 16 -7.22 2.80 5.71
C GLY A 16 -6.11 2.77 6.76
N LEU A 17 -5.98 1.64 7.49
CA LEU A 17 -4.90 1.44 8.46
C LEU A 17 -3.52 1.46 7.79
N ARG A 18 -3.34 0.73 6.69
CA ARG A 18 -2.06 0.68 5.97
C ARG A 18 -1.65 2.05 5.43
N ILE A 19 -2.60 2.83 4.89
CA ILE A 19 -2.34 4.22 4.45
C ILE A 19 -1.82 5.06 5.62
N LYS A 20 -2.49 4.97 6.79
CA LYS A 20 -2.08 5.68 8.00
C LYS A 20 -0.67 5.28 8.44
N GLU A 21 -0.37 3.98 8.48
CA GLU A 21 0.94 3.44 8.87
C GLU A 21 2.04 4.01 7.97
N VAL A 22 1.90 3.89 6.64
CA VAL A 22 2.88 4.39 5.67
C VAL A 22 3.07 5.90 5.80
N ARG A 23 1.97 6.64 5.94
CA ARG A 23 2.01 8.10 6.16
C ARG A 23 2.79 8.46 7.42
N THR A 24 2.49 7.80 8.54
CA THR A 24 3.14 8.07 9.83
C THR A 24 4.60 7.66 9.85
N ALA A 25 4.98 6.57 9.16
CA ALA A 25 6.37 6.16 9.01
C ALA A 25 7.22 7.20 8.26
N GLN A 26 6.58 8.03 7.44
CA GLN A 26 7.20 9.16 6.75
C GLN A 26 7.09 10.50 7.52
N ASN A 27 6.60 10.48 8.77
CA ASN A 27 6.37 11.67 9.60
C ASN A 27 5.43 12.72 8.97
N LEU A 28 4.50 12.30 8.11
CA LEU A 28 3.54 13.19 7.47
C LEU A 28 2.26 13.30 8.31
N THR A 29 1.68 14.50 8.41
CA THR A 29 0.33 14.68 8.98
C THR A 29 -0.76 14.36 7.94
N GLN A 30 -2.02 14.25 8.38
CA GLN A 30 -3.15 14.08 7.45
C GLN A 30 -3.31 15.30 6.53
N GLU A 31 -3.01 16.49 7.04
CA GLU A 31 -2.96 17.74 6.28
C GLU A 31 -1.92 17.66 5.17
N ASN A 32 -0.70 17.21 5.48
CA ASN A 32 0.36 17.06 4.47
C ASN A 32 -0.03 16.07 3.38
N LEU A 33 -0.65 14.94 3.73
CA LEU A 33 -1.09 13.97 2.73
C LEU A 33 -2.23 14.54 1.88
N ALA A 34 -3.20 15.21 2.49
CA ALA A 34 -4.33 15.80 1.79
C ALA A 34 -3.89 16.87 0.77
N GLU A 35 -2.94 17.72 1.15
CA GLU A 35 -2.32 18.72 0.27
C GLU A 35 -1.67 18.06 -0.95
N ARG A 36 -0.84 17.02 -0.73
CA ARG A 36 -0.17 16.28 -1.81
C ARG A 36 -1.14 15.57 -2.76
N VAL A 37 -2.26 15.07 -2.24
CA VAL A 37 -3.30 14.38 -3.01
C VAL A 37 -4.24 15.38 -3.71
N GLY A 38 -4.30 16.62 -3.25
CA GLY A 38 -5.24 17.63 -3.75
C GLY A 38 -6.67 17.40 -3.27
N CYS A 39 -6.86 17.01 -2.00
CA CYS A 39 -8.18 16.79 -1.42
C CYS A 39 -8.32 17.41 -0.02
N PHE A 40 -9.52 17.37 0.55
CA PHE A 40 -9.74 17.86 1.91
C PHE A 40 -9.13 16.91 2.96
N VAL A 41 -8.58 17.49 4.03
CA VAL A 41 -8.02 16.75 5.19
C VAL A 41 -9.03 15.76 5.77
N SER A 42 -10.30 16.18 5.85
CA SER A 42 -11.41 15.32 6.30
C SER A 42 -11.60 14.08 5.43
N HIS A 43 -11.29 14.15 4.14
CA HIS A 43 -11.37 13.00 3.24
C HIS A 43 -10.27 11.98 3.57
N ILE A 44 -9.02 12.44 3.74
CA ILE A 44 -7.92 11.55 4.20
C ILE A 44 -8.26 10.92 5.55
N SER A 45 -8.75 11.72 6.51
CA SER A 45 -9.14 11.21 7.82
C SER A 45 -10.25 10.16 7.73
N ASN A 46 -11.28 10.40 6.92
CA ASN A 46 -12.36 9.43 6.70
C ASN A 46 -11.88 8.15 6.00
N ILE A 47 -10.89 8.22 5.11
CA ILE A 47 -10.30 7.03 4.47
C ILE A 47 -9.51 6.22 5.49
N GLU A 48 -8.63 6.87 6.26
CA GLU A 48 -7.78 6.20 7.25
C GLU A 48 -8.60 5.54 8.36
N ASN A 49 -9.72 6.15 8.74
CA ASN A 49 -10.65 5.60 9.72
C ASN A 49 -11.78 4.75 9.10
N SER A 50 -11.75 4.54 7.78
CA SER A 50 -12.72 3.69 7.04
C SER A 50 -14.17 4.14 7.13
N HIS A 51 -14.41 5.43 7.36
CA HIS A 51 -15.71 6.07 7.28
C HIS A 51 -16.15 6.34 5.84
N THR A 52 -15.20 6.35 4.89
CA THR A 52 -15.48 6.43 3.46
C THR A 52 -14.58 5.51 2.65
N LYS A 53 -15.02 5.13 1.46
CA LYS A 53 -14.23 4.35 0.50
C LYS A 53 -13.38 5.31 -0.34
N ALA A 54 -12.09 4.99 -0.49
CA ALA A 54 -11.25 5.68 -1.46
C ALA A 54 -11.68 5.28 -2.89
N SER A 55 -11.91 6.28 -3.75
CA SER A 55 -12.02 6.04 -5.19
C SER A 55 -10.65 5.65 -5.76
N LEU A 56 -10.63 5.03 -6.95
CA LEU A 56 -9.37 4.62 -7.57
C LEU A 56 -8.42 5.81 -7.82
N ASN A 57 -8.96 6.97 -8.21
CA ASN A 57 -8.18 8.20 -8.41
C ASN A 57 -7.57 8.70 -7.10
N ILE A 58 -8.33 8.68 -6.00
CA ILE A 58 -7.81 9.05 -4.68
C ILE A 58 -6.73 8.06 -4.23
N LEU A 59 -6.96 6.77 -4.44
CA LEU A 59 -6.01 5.72 -4.08
C LEU A 59 -4.69 5.84 -4.87
N LEU A 60 -4.76 6.14 -6.17
CA LEU A 60 -3.60 6.46 -7.00
C LEU A 60 -2.87 7.71 -6.50
N GLY A 61 -3.61 8.77 -6.17
CA GLY A 61 -3.04 10.00 -5.61
C GLY A 61 -2.31 9.75 -4.29
N ILE A 62 -2.89 8.94 -3.40
CA ILE A 62 -2.27 8.55 -2.13
C ILE A 62 -1.00 7.74 -2.37
N ALA A 63 -1.02 6.76 -3.29
CA ALA A 63 0.16 5.96 -3.61
C ALA A 63 1.31 6.84 -4.11
N ASN A 64 1.03 7.78 -5.01
CA ASN A 64 2.03 8.74 -5.49
C ASN A 64 2.55 9.65 -4.37
N ALA A 65 1.66 10.22 -3.56
CA ALA A 65 2.01 11.14 -2.47
C ALA A 65 2.88 10.51 -1.38
N LEU A 66 2.71 9.20 -1.17
CA LEU A 66 3.46 8.38 -0.23
C LEU A 66 4.63 7.63 -0.88
N ASN A 67 4.93 7.89 -2.16
CA ASN A 67 5.98 7.21 -2.93
C ASN A 67 5.94 5.68 -2.77
N THR A 68 4.73 5.11 -2.90
CA THR A 68 4.48 3.67 -2.83
C THR A 68 3.60 3.25 -4.01
N SER A 69 3.02 2.05 -3.97
CA SER A 69 2.07 1.59 -4.98
C SER A 69 0.74 1.20 -4.35
N ILE A 70 -0.31 1.19 -5.19
CA ILE A 70 -1.62 0.67 -4.80
C ILE A 70 -1.54 -0.79 -4.35
N ASP A 71 -0.70 -1.59 -5.03
CA ASP A 71 -0.50 -3.00 -4.73
C ASP A 71 0.14 -3.21 -3.34
N TYR A 72 1.09 -2.36 -2.95
CA TYR A 72 1.64 -2.36 -1.59
C TYR A 72 0.58 -2.00 -0.55
N LEU A 73 -0.25 -0.99 -0.82
CA LEU A 73 -1.34 -0.59 0.07
C LEU A 73 -2.41 -1.69 0.25
N LEU A 74 -2.48 -2.65 -0.67
CA LEU A 74 -3.43 -3.77 -0.68
C LEU A 74 -2.78 -5.14 -0.41
N ALA A 75 -1.48 -5.20 -0.09
CA ALA A 75 -0.69 -6.43 -0.04
C ALA A 75 -1.33 -7.54 0.81
N ASP A 76 -1.88 -7.22 1.98
CA ASP A 76 -2.48 -8.19 2.92
C ASP A 76 -3.91 -8.63 2.54
N GLN A 77 -4.37 -8.25 1.35
CA GLN A 77 -5.71 -8.56 0.86
C GLN A 77 -5.69 -9.51 -0.34
N TYR A 78 -4.52 -9.79 -0.92
CA TYR A 78 -4.38 -10.79 -1.97
C TYR A 78 -4.57 -12.19 -1.41
N ARG A 79 -5.35 -13.02 -2.12
CA ARG A 79 -5.51 -14.45 -1.77
C ARG A 79 -4.22 -15.25 -1.96
N ASN A 80 -3.36 -14.80 -2.87
CA ASN A 80 -1.99 -15.29 -3.03
C ASN A 80 -1.06 -14.28 -2.37
N SER A 81 -0.79 -14.45 -1.08
CA SER A 81 0.13 -13.59 -0.32
C SER A 81 1.56 -13.64 -0.85
N SER A 82 1.97 -14.74 -1.50
CA SER A 82 3.29 -14.87 -2.11
C SER A 82 3.54 -13.80 -3.18
N LEU A 83 2.56 -13.55 -4.07
CA LEU A 83 2.72 -12.56 -5.14
C LEU A 83 2.89 -11.14 -4.61
N ALA A 84 2.21 -10.80 -3.51
CA ALA A 84 2.34 -9.48 -2.88
C ALA A 84 3.71 -9.29 -2.24
N LEU A 85 4.19 -10.31 -1.51
CA LEU A 85 5.52 -10.30 -0.90
C LEU A 85 6.62 -10.29 -1.96
N ASP A 86 6.49 -11.10 -3.01
CA ASP A 86 7.44 -11.13 -4.14
C ASP A 86 7.55 -9.75 -4.81
N ASN A 87 6.41 -9.07 -5.02
CA ASN A 87 6.37 -7.72 -5.58
C ASN A 87 6.99 -6.67 -4.65
N GLU A 88 6.77 -6.79 -3.34
CA GLU A 88 7.39 -5.90 -2.34
C GLU A 88 8.90 -6.08 -2.31
N ILE A 89 9.38 -7.32 -2.30
CA ILE A 89 10.81 -7.65 -2.43
C ILE A 89 11.36 -7.03 -3.71
N LEU A 90 10.72 -7.25 -4.86
CA LEU A 90 11.18 -6.71 -6.15
C LEU A 90 11.31 -5.18 -6.11
N ARG A 91 10.33 -4.48 -5.52
CA ARG A 91 10.38 -3.01 -5.36
C ARG A 91 11.51 -2.56 -4.46
N ALA A 92 11.64 -3.17 -3.27
CA ALA A 92 12.67 -2.82 -2.31
C ALA A 92 14.08 -3.03 -2.89
N VAL A 93 14.24 -4.05 -3.74
CA VAL A 93 15.52 -4.40 -4.33
C VAL A 93 15.84 -3.57 -5.58
N LYS A 94 14.83 -3.02 -6.27
CA LYS A 94 14.99 -2.30 -7.55
C LYS A 94 16.04 -1.19 -7.48
N ASP A 95 15.95 -0.33 -6.46
CA ASP A 95 16.76 0.89 -6.35
C ASP A 95 18.04 0.72 -5.50
N LEU A 96 18.36 -0.51 -5.11
CA LEU A 96 19.60 -0.82 -4.39
C LEU A 96 20.79 -0.91 -5.35
N ASP A 97 21.97 -0.57 -4.85
CA ASP A 97 23.25 -0.85 -5.52
C ASP A 97 23.56 -2.35 -5.55
N ASP A 98 24.48 -2.73 -6.44
CA ASP A 98 24.85 -4.13 -6.67
C ASP A 98 25.46 -4.79 -5.42
N GLU A 99 26.15 -4.04 -4.57
CA GLU A 99 26.75 -4.56 -3.34
C GLU A 99 25.65 -5.01 -2.36
N LYS A 100 24.62 -4.19 -2.15
CA LYS A 100 23.46 -4.53 -1.30
C LYS A 100 22.64 -5.66 -1.89
N LYS A 101 22.42 -5.66 -3.21
CA LYS A 101 21.74 -6.76 -3.92
C LYS A 101 22.45 -8.09 -3.70
N GLN A 102 23.78 -8.12 -3.80
CA GLN A 102 24.59 -9.32 -3.55
C GLN A 102 24.51 -9.82 -2.10
N LYS A 103 24.46 -8.91 -1.11
CA LYS A 103 24.25 -9.29 0.30
C LYS A 103 22.89 -9.94 0.50
N ILE A 104 21.83 -9.37 -0.06
CA ILE A 104 20.48 -9.93 0.00
C ILE A 104 20.42 -11.31 -0.66
N LEU A 105 21.04 -11.46 -1.84
CA LEU A 105 21.08 -12.74 -2.56
C LEU A 105 21.74 -13.84 -1.73
N LYS A 106 22.84 -13.53 -1.04
CA LYS A 106 23.52 -14.46 -0.12
C LYS A 106 22.65 -14.83 1.07
N MET A 107 21.91 -13.88 1.65
CA MET A 107 20.99 -14.18 2.76
C MET A 107 19.89 -15.16 2.33
N ILE A 108 19.30 -14.96 1.14
CA ILE A 108 18.25 -15.85 0.61
C ILE A 108 18.80 -17.25 0.31
N ALA A 109 20.02 -17.36 -0.20
CA ALA A 109 20.65 -18.65 -0.55
C ALA A 109 21.02 -19.53 0.67
N ILE A 110 20.93 -18.99 1.89
CA ILE A 110 21.27 -19.68 3.15
C ILE A 110 20.00 -20.24 3.84
N ILE A 111 18.81 -19.83 3.39
CA ILE A 111 17.51 -20.27 3.95
C ILE A 111 17.10 -21.62 3.35
#